data_AF-A0A4Q5S4R2-F1
#
_entry.id   AF-A0A4Q5S4R2-F1
#
_cell.length_a   1.000
_cell.length_b   1.000
_cell.length_c   1.000
_cell.angle_alpha   90.00
_cell.angle_beta   90.00
_cell.angle_gamma   90.00
#
_symmetry.space_group_name_H-M   'P 1'
#
loop_
_entity.id
_entity.type
_entity.pdbx_description
1 polymer ?
#
loop_
_entity_poly.entity_id
_entity_poly.type
_entity_poly.pdbx_seq_one_letter_code
_entity_poly.pdbx_strand_id
1 'polypeptide(L)' 'MKRTFTKVFLVALLCLSGFSVFAQNITIKGKVTDGSDKLPLPGASVTISGGTSGVSTDGEGNYAI' A
#
# COMPACT_ATOMS: atom_id res chain seq x y z
N MET A 1 -1.27 -34.00 32.29
CA MET A 1 -0.74 -32.61 32.33
C MET A 1 -0.03 -32.19 31.03
N LYS A 2 0.75 -33.06 30.35
CA LYS A 2 1.44 -32.70 29.09
C LYS A 2 0.50 -32.33 27.93
N ARG A 3 -0.61 -33.07 27.76
CA ARG A 3 -1.58 -32.88 26.66
C ARG A 3 -2.44 -31.61 26.78
N THR A 4 -2.74 -31.16 28.00
CA THR A 4 -3.45 -29.90 28.25
C THR A 4 -2.54 -28.70 28.01
N PHE A 5 -1.27 -28.79 28.40
CA PHE A 5 -0.27 -27.77 28.12
C PHE A 5 -0.06 -27.55 26.61
N THR A 6 0.03 -28.62 25.82
CA THR A 6 0.15 -28.52 24.36
C THR A 6 -1.07 -27.82 23.71
N LYS A 7 -2.28 -28.08 24.21
CA LYS A 7 -3.50 -27.43 23.70
C LYS A 7 -3.53 -25.93 24.03
N VAL A 8 -3.17 -25.56 25.26
CA VAL A 8 -3.08 -24.15 25.68
C VAL A 8 -2.02 -23.41 24.87
N PHE A 9 -0.88 -24.06 24.62
CA PHE A 9 0.19 -23.50 23.79
C PHE A 9 -0.24 -23.26 22.33
N LEU A 10 -0.97 -24.20 21.73
CA LEU A 10 -1.52 -24.06 20.37
C LEU A 10 -2.55 -22.93 20.27
N VAL A 11 -3.42 -22.78 21.27
CA VAL A 11 -4.40 -21.69 21.31
C VAL A 11 -3.70 -20.33 21.48
N ALA A 12 -2.67 -20.25 22.31
CA ALA A 12 -1.86 -19.05 22.46
C ALA A 12 -1.17 -18.67 21.13
N LEU A 13 -0.56 -19.64 20.43
CA LEU A 13 0.09 -19.39 19.13
C LEU A 13 -0.90 -18.89 18.07
N LEU A 14 -2.13 -19.39 18.06
CA LEU A 14 -3.18 -18.93 17.17
C LEU A 14 -3.61 -17.49 17.48
N CYS A 15 -3.73 -17.12 18.76
CA CYS A 15 -4.04 -15.74 19.15
C CYS A 15 -2.96 -14.73 18.72
N LEU A 16 -1.69 -15.13 18.66
CA LEU A 16 -0.59 -14.28 18.17
C LEU A 16 -0.56 -14.14 16.63
N SER A 17 -1.21 -15.03 15.88
CA SER A 17 -1.26 -14.93 14.41
C SER A 17 -2.20 -13.82 13.89
N GLY A 18 -3.02 -13.25 14.77
CA GLY A 18 -3.97 -12.16 14.46
C GLY A 18 -3.37 -10.76 14.42
N PHE A 19 -2.07 -10.60 14.76
CA PHE A 19 -1.38 -9.33 14.54
C PHE A 19 -1.18 -9.12 13.04
N SER A 20 -2.18 -8.50 12.42
CA SER A 20 -2.23 -8.19 10.99
C SER A 20 -0.94 -7.52 10.55
N VAL A 21 -0.28 -8.14 9.58
CA VAL A 21 0.90 -7.61 8.91
C VAL A 21 0.46 -6.36 8.12
N PHE A 22 0.91 -5.17 8.52
CA PHE A 22 0.68 -3.88 7.84
C PHE A 22 1.45 -3.74 6.51
N ALA A 23 1.62 -4.81 5.73
CA ALA A 23 2.41 -4.81 4.49
C ALA A 23 1.69 -4.19 3.27
N GLN A 24 0.46 -3.69 3.43
CA GLN A 24 -0.41 -3.30 2.31
C GLN A 24 -0.26 -1.84 1.90
N ASN A 25 0.45 -1.03 2.68
CA ASN A 25 0.43 0.43 2.52
C ASN A 25 1.74 0.97 1.92
N ILE A 26 2.13 0.44 0.76
CA ILE A 26 3.23 1.02 -0.02
C ILE A 26 2.65 2.21 -0.79
N THR A 27 2.97 3.42 -0.34
CA THR A 27 2.62 4.65 -1.07
C THR A 27 3.67 4.94 -2.13
N ILE A 28 3.29 4.78 -3.39
CA ILE A 28 4.05 5.15 -4.57
C ILE A 28 3.83 6.65 -4.81
N LYS A 29 4.92 7.43 -4.75
CA LYS A 29 4.88 8.86 -5.03
C LYS A 29 5.72 9.18 -6.25
N GLY A 30 5.31 10.20 -7.00
CA GLY A 30 6.09 10.70 -8.13
C GLY A 30 5.55 12.03 -8.65
N LYS A 31 6.16 12.51 -9.73
CA LYS A 31 5.80 13.75 -10.40
C LYS A 31 5.63 13.48 -11.90
N VAL A 32 4.56 14.01 -12.48
CA VAL A 32 4.30 13.99 -13.92
C VAL A 32 4.67 15.34 -14.51
N THR A 33 5.54 15.33 -15.51
CA THR A 33 6.01 16.53 -16.21
C THR A 33 5.84 16.36 -17.71
N ASP A 34 5.58 17.47 -18.39
CA ASP A 34 5.54 17.54 -19.84
C ASP A 34 6.93 17.25 -20.45
N GLY A 35 6.97 16.50 -21.56
CA GLY A 35 8.20 16.08 -22.21
C GLY A 35 8.91 17.20 -22.98
N SER A 36 8.18 18.22 -23.41
CA SER A 36 8.72 19.35 -24.18
C SER A 36 9.27 20.43 -23.26
N ASP A 37 8.45 20.88 -22.30
CA ASP A 37 8.76 22.09 -21.52
C ASP A 37 9.19 21.77 -20.07
N LYS A 38 9.19 20.50 -19.67
CA LYS A 38 9.46 20.03 -18.29
C LYS A 38 8.57 20.66 -17.22
N LEU A 39 7.46 21.27 -17.64
CA LEU A 39 6.47 21.85 -16.75
C LEU A 39 5.66 20.73 -16.07
N PRO A 40 5.25 20.91 -14.81
CA PRO A 40 4.37 19.96 -14.13
C PRO A 40 3.02 19.85 -14.84
N LEU A 41 2.49 18.63 -14.95
CA LEU A 41 1.22 18.37 -15.61
C LEU A 41 0.11 18.08 -14.57
N PRO A 42 -0.76 19.07 -14.27
CA PRO A 42 -1.86 18.88 -13.34
C PRO A 42 -3.02 18.12 -13.99
N GLY A 43 -3.75 17.34 -13.19
CA GLY A 43 -4.91 16.59 -13.66
C GLY A 43 -4.59 15.32 -14.47
N ALA A 44 -3.32 14.93 -14.56
CA ALA A 44 -2.91 13.68 -15.21
C ALA A 44 -3.50 12.48 -14.46
N SER A 45 -4.03 11.49 -15.17
CA SER A 45 -4.51 10.25 -14.54
C SER A 45 -3.38 9.24 -14.40
N VAL A 46 -3.14 8.77 -13.18
CA VAL A 46 -2.12 7.75 -12.85
C VAL A 46 -2.83 6.51 -12.33
N THR A 47 -2.63 5.38 -12.98
CA THR A 47 -3.23 4.08 -12.62
C THR A 47 -2.17 3.01 -12.44
N ILE A 48 -2.34 2.13 -11.46
CA ILE A 48 -1.44 1.00 -11.26
C ILE A 48 -1.82 -0.12 -12.24
N SER A 49 -0.85 -0.57 -13.05
CA SER A 49 -1.03 -1.71 -13.95
C SER A 49 -1.42 -2.97 -13.16
N GLY A 50 -2.60 -3.52 -13.46
CA GLY A 50 -3.15 -4.70 -12.77
C GLY A 50 -3.88 -4.40 -11.46
N GLY A 51 -3.95 -3.14 -11.03
CA GLY A 51 -4.77 -2.68 -9.91
C GLY A 51 -6.05 -1.96 -10.35
N THR A 52 -6.96 -1.72 -9.42
CA THR A 52 -8.16 -0.89 -9.61
C THR A 52 -8.00 0.52 -9.04
N SER A 53 -6.88 0.82 -8.39
CA SER A 53 -6.60 2.14 -7.83
C SER A 53 -6.03 3.09 -8.89
N GLY A 54 -6.52 4.32 -8.88
CA GLY A 54 -6.02 5.42 -9.70
C GLY A 54 -6.10 6.74 -8.96
N VAL A 55 -5.16 7.65 -9.22
CA VAL A 55 -5.08 8.99 -8.63
C VAL A 55 -4.83 10.01 -9.73
N SER A 56 -5.30 11.25 -9.53
CA SER A 56 -4.98 12.37 -10.42
C SER A 56 -3.86 13.22 -9.83
N THR A 57 -3.00 13.78 -10.66
CA THR A 57 -1.91 14.66 -10.21
C THR A 57 -2.42 16.00 -9.70
N ASP A 58 -1.74 16.55 -8.69
CA ASP A 58 -2.03 17.86 -8.12
C ASP A 58 -1.58 19.04 -9.02
N GLY A 59 -1.75 20.27 -8.55
CA GLY A 59 -1.37 21.49 -9.27
C GLY A 59 0.13 21.60 -9.61
N GLU A 60 0.98 20.87 -8.89
CA GLU A 60 2.42 20.78 -9.11
C GLU A 60 2.81 19.48 -9.83
N GLY A 61 1.84 18.70 -10.32
CA GLY A 61 2.06 17.46 -11.04
C GLY A 61 2.43 16.27 -10.14
N ASN A 62 2.35 16.40 -8.81
CA ASN A 62 2.67 15.30 -7.91
C ASN A 62 1.50 14.32 -7.78
N TYR A 63 1.81 13.05 -7.55
CA TYR A 63 0.84 12.02 -7.23
C TYR A 63 1.33 11.16 -6.06
N ALA A 64 0.37 10.58 -5.34
CA ALA A 64 0.59 9.57 -4.31
C ALA A 64 -0.51 8.51 -4.42
N ILE A 65 -0.13 7.26 -4.66
CA ILE A 65 -1.03 6.12 -4.83
C ILE A 65 -0.57 4.90 -4.04
#